data_AF-A0A6P4ZTX3-F1
#
_entry.id   AF-A0A6P4ZTX3-F1
#
_cell.length_a   1.000
_cell.length_b   1.000
_cell.length_c   1.000
_cell.angle_alpha   90.00
_cell.angle_beta   90.00
_cell.angle_gamma   90.00
#
_symmetry.space_group_name_H-M   'P 1'
#
loop_
_entity.id
_entity.type
_entity.pdbx_description
1 polymer ?
#
loop_
_entity_poly.entity_id
_entity_poly.type
_entity_poly.pdbx_seq_one_letter_code
_entity_poly.pdbx_strand_id
1 'polypeptide(L)'
;MSDRGIPFKYFYYIKQQVCDEWEDLAGFLGFDPPAIKNIKGRNPDDASRCRDLLGEWQRRKGDEATMGVVMEALSDMGLDGVLDGLKQKYPELKKEPMPQSGPIKKAMREAAGTFLDCLSVENCKNDIMSI
;
A
#
# COMPACT_ATOMS: atom_id res chain seq x y z
N MET A 1 14.27 -14.85 20.23
CA MET A 1 13.74 -14.45 18.91
C MET A 1 13.58 -12.94 18.99
N SER A 2 14.30 -12.19 18.17
CA SER A 2 14.42 -10.73 18.33
C SER A 2 13.06 -10.03 18.20
N ASP A 3 12.65 -9.30 19.24
CA ASP A 3 11.50 -8.39 19.28
C ASP A 3 11.60 -7.18 18.31
N ARG A 4 12.57 -7.17 17.39
CA ARG A 4 12.91 -6.02 16.53
C ARG A 4 12.27 -6.07 15.14
N GLY A 5 11.31 -6.96 14.94
CA GLY A 5 10.65 -7.17 13.66
C GLY A 5 9.19 -6.75 13.69
N ILE A 6 8.63 -6.41 12.53
CA ILE A 6 7.19 -6.13 12.41
C ILE A 6 6.42 -7.39 12.85
N PRO A 7 5.54 -7.26 13.86
CA PRO A 7 4.72 -8.36 14.34
C PRO A 7 3.92 -9.03 13.21
N PHE A 8 3.97 -10.36 13.16
CA PHE A 8 3.28 -11.17 12.14
C PHE A 8 1.77 -10.87 12.04
N LYS A 9 1.14 -10.44 13.15
CA LYS A 9 -0.28 -10.04 13.19
C LYS A 9 -0.62 -8.92 12.19
N TYR A 10 0.30 -8.01 11.90
CA TYR A 10 0.08 -6.93 10.95
C TYR A 10 0.11 -7.44 9.50
N PHE A 11 1.09 -8.27 9.15
CA PHE A 11 1.15 -8.91 7.84
C PHE A 11 -0.06 -9.80 7.56
N TYR A 12 -0.54 -10.50 8.60
CA TYR A 12 -1.75 -11.30 8.48
C TYR A 12 -2.97 -10.44 8.12
N TYR A 13 -3.12 -9.26 8.73
CA TYR A 13 -4.21 -8.34 8.39
C TYR A 13 -4.09 -7.82 6.96
N ILE A 14 -2.90 -7.33 6.58
CA ILE A 14 -2.65 -6.77 5.24
C ILE A 14 -2.89 -7.82 4.17
N LYS A 15 -2.38 -9.04 4.35
CA LYS A 15 -2.61 -10.17 3.43
C LYS A 15 -4.10 -10.41 3.16
N GLN A 16 -4.95 -10.29 4.17
CA GLN A 16 -6.39 -10.56 4.02
C GLN A 16 -7.13 -9.47 3.23
N GLN A 17 -6.48 -8.34 2.96
CA GLN A 17 -7.09 -7.16 2.33
C GLN A 17 -6.41 -6.77 1.02
N VAL A 18 -5.14 -7.17 0.83
CA VAL A 18 -4.27 -6.80 -0.30
C VAL A 18 -3.67 -8.06 -0.93
N CYS A 19 -4.40 -9.18 -0.88
CA CYS A 19 -3.93 -10.40 -1.50
C CYS A 19 -3.81 -10.19 -3.01
N ASP A 20 -4.75 -9.49 -3.63
CA ASP A 20 -4.91 -9.44 -5.09
C ASP A 20 -3.90 -8.45 -5.73
N GLU A 21 -3.56 -7.38 -5.00
CA GLU A 21 -2.68 -6.28 -5.43
C GLU A 21 -1.25 -6.39 -4.88
N TRP A 22 -0.82 -7.60 -4.51
CA TRP A 22 0.51 -7.80 -3.91
C TRP A 22 1.67 -7.40 -4.84
N GLU A 23 1.50 -7.45 -6.17
CA GLU A 23 2.51 -7.03 -7.14
C GLU A 23 2.76 -5.52 -7.10
N ASP A 24 1.70 -4.72 -6.97
CA ASP A 24 1.79 -3.26 -6.82
C ASP A 24 2.45 -2.91 -5.49
N LEU A 25 2.03 -3.58 -4.41
CA LEU A 25 2.66 -3.42 -3.09
C LEU A 25 4.17 -3.75 -3.16
N ALA A 26 4.56 -4.78 -3.92
CA ALA A 26 5.97 -5.11 -4.11
C ALA A 26 6.74 -3.97 -4.79
N GLY A 27 6.14 -3.34 -5.80
CA GLY A 27 6.70 -2.17 -6.48
C GLY A 27 6.94 -1.00 -5.52
N PHE A 28 5.93 -0.63 -4.72
CA PHE A 28 6.07 0.44 -3.72
C PHE A 28 7.08 0.11 -2.61
N LEU A 29 7.24 -1.17 -2.27
CA LEU A 29 8.27 -1.63 -1.33
C LEU A 29 9.68 -1.74 -1.97
N GLY A 30 9.83 -1.39 -3.24
CA GLY A 30 11.10 -1.32 -3.96
C GLY A 30 11.60 -2.66 -4.51
N PHE A 31 10.70 -3.62 -4.76
CA PHE A 31 11.06 -4.86 -5.45
C PHE A 31 11.16 -4.62 -6.95
N ASP A 32 12.20 -5.18 -7.55
CA ASP A 32 12.40 -5.20 -8.99
C ASP A 32 11.57 -6.32 -9.66
N PRO A 33 11.22 -6.19 -10.95
CA PRO A 33 10.41 -7.20 -11.65
C PRO A 33 10.95 -8.64 -11.58
N PRO A 34 12.28 -8.90 -11.60
CA PRO A 34 12.82 -10.22 -11.36
C PRO A 34 12.48 -10.79 -9.97
N ALA A 35 12.56 -10.00 -8.91
CA ALA A 35 12.21 -10.45 -7.57
C ALA A 35 10.71 -10.72 -7.43
N ILE A 36 9.86 -9.88 -8.04
CA ILE A 36 8.41 -10.11 -8.10
C ILE A 36 8.11 -11.43 -8.83
N LYS A 37 8.74 -11.66 -9.99
CA LYS A 37 8.58 -12.90 -10.76
C LYS A 37 9.03 -14.13 -9.96
N ASN A 38 10.09 -14.01 -9.16
CA ASN A 38 10.55 -15.08 -8.29
C ASN A 38 9.53 -15.42 -7.18
N ILE A 39 8.96 -14.40 -6.53
CA ILE A 39 7.89 -14.57 -5.51
C ILE A 39 6.64 -15.20 -6.13
N LYS A 40 6.28 -14.78 -7.35
CA LYS A 40 5.16 -15.34 -8.10
C LYS A 40 5.38 -16.81 -8.46
N GLY A 41 6.60 -17.16 -8.89
CA GLY A 41 6.96 -18.52 -9.31
C GLY A 41 7.02 -19.54 -8.17
N ARG A 42 7.34 -19.11 -6.95
CA ARG A 42 7.48 -20.01 -5.78
C ARG A 42 6.19 -20.20 -4.97
N ASN A 43 5.16 -19.37 -5.16
CA ASN A 43 3.91 -19.41 -4.39
C ASN A 43 2.68 -19.57 -5.30
N PRO A 44 1.76 -20.51 -5.00
CA PRO A 44 0.62 -20.81 -5.87
C PRO A 44 -0.50 -19.78 -5.80
N ASP A 45 -0.81 -19.27 -4.61
CA ASP A 45 -1.90 -18.31 -4.36
C ASP A 45 -1.37 -16.92 -3.99
N ASP A 46 -2.14 -15.88 -4.31
CA ASP A 46 -1.76 -14.49 -4.08
C ASP A 46 -1.63 -14.15 -2.59
N ALA A 47 -2.43 -14.80 -1.75
CA ALA A 47 -2.34 -14.66 -0.31
C ALA A 47 -0.98 -15.16 0.22
N SER A 48 -0.43 -16.24 -0.33
CA SER A 48 0.91 -16.72 -0.01
C SER A 48 2.00 -15.82 -0.59
N ARG A 49 1.80 -15.28 -1.81
CA ARG A 49 2.72 -14.30 -2.44
C ARG A 49 2.85 -13.03 -1.60
N CYS A 50 1.74 -12.46 -1.14
CA CYS A 50 1.72 -11.29 -0.27
C CYS A 50 2.45 -11.53 1.06
N ARG A 51 2.25 -12.71 1.68
CA ARG A 51 2.98 -13.09 2.91
C ARG A 51 4.48 -13.22 2.68
N ASP A 52 4.88 -13.88 1.60
CA ASP A 52 6.29 -14.09 1.26
C ASP A 52 6.98 -12.76 0.88
N LEU A 53 6.29 -11.89 0.15
CA LEU A 53 6.73 -10.52 -0.13
C LEU A 53 7.04 -9.75 1.15
N LEU A 54 6.09 -9.68 2.09
CA LEU A 54 6.25 -8.92 3.33
C LEU A 54 7.37 -9.50 4.22
N GLY A 55 7.49 -10.83 4.25
CA GLY A 55 8.58 -11.51 4.94
C GLY A 55 9.95 -11.24 4.31
N GLU A 56 10.05 -11.30 2.99
CA GLU A 56 11.27 -11.02 2.24
C GLU A 56 11.66 -9.55 2.34
N TRP A 57 10.69 -8.64 2.31
CA TRP A 57 10.91 -7.21 2.52
C TRP A 57 11.50 -6.94 3.90
N GLN A 58 10.89 -7.49 4.95
CA GLN A 58 11.42 -7.38 6.32
C GLN A 58 12.82 -7.98 6.43
N ARG A 59 13.09 -9.11 5.77
CA ARG A 59 14.41 -9.74 5.73
C ARG A 59 15.46 -8.86 5.04
N ARG A 60 15.10 -8.18 3.95
CA ARG A 60 16.00 -7.29 3.18
C ARG A 60 16.30 -5.99 3.93
N LYS A 61 15.31 -5.42 4.61
CA LYS A 61 15.43 -4.15 5.32
C LYS A 61 15.95 -4.31 6.75
N GLY A 62 15.81 -5.48 7.37
CA GLY A 62 16.28 -5.72 8.73
C GLY A 62 15.61 -4.77 9.72
N ASP A 63 16.42 -4.02 10.48
CA ASP A 63 15.94 -3.07 11.49
C ASP A 63 15.27 -1.82 10.86
N GLU A 64 15.48 -1.54 9.56
CA GLU A 64 14.78 -0.46 8.84
C GLU A 64 13.37 -0.86 8.40
N ALA A 65 12.99 -2.13 8.57
CA ALA A 65 11.66 -2.63 8.24
C ALA A 65 10.64 -2.08 9.26
N THR A 66 10.14 -0.88 8.99
CA THR A 66 9.19 -0.19 9.87
C THR A 66 7.77 -0.28 9.33
N MET A 67 6.80 -0.35 10.24
CA MET A 67 5.40 -0.37 9.86
C MET A 67 4.99 0.87 9.05
N GLY A 68 5.63 2.02 9.32
CA GLY A 68 5.40 3.27 8.60
C GLY A 68 5.63 3.16 7.09
N VAL A 69 6.66 2.43 6.64
CA VAL A 69 6.93 2.23 5.20
C VAL A 69 5.82 1.43 4.54
N VAL A 70 5.32 0.38 5.20
CA VAL A 70 4.20 -0.42 4.67
C VAL A 70 2.91 0.39 4.65
N MET A 71 2.65 1.18 5.69
CA MET A 71 1.48 2.08 5.73
C MET A 71 1.51 3.14 4.63
N GLU A 72 2.69 3.70 4.36
CA GLU A 72 2.87 4.66 3.29
C GLU A 72 2.61 4.02 1.92
N ALA A 73 3.19 2.84 1.67
CA ALA A 73 2.92 2.09 0.44
C ALA A 73 1.41 1.79 0.25
N LEU A 74 0.70 1.42 1.31
CA LEU A 74 -0.75 1.19 1.25
C LEU A 74 -1.53 2.47 0.93
N SER A 75 -1.13 3.62 1.47
CA SER A 75 -1.77 4.91 1.14
C SER A 75 -1.47 5.34 -0.29
N ASP A 76 -0.24 5.11 -0.77
CA ASP A 76 0.16 5.40 -2.15
C ASP A 76 -0.60 4.53 -3.17
N MET A 77 -0.98 3.31 -2.78
CA MET A 77 -1.88 2.44 -3.56
C MET A 77 -3.36 2.86 -3.51
N GLY A 78 -3.73 3.86 -2.71
CA GLY A 78 -5.12 4.27 -2.49
C GLY A 78 -5.91 3.35 -1.57
N LEU A 79 -5.24 2.45 -0.83
CA LEU A 79 -5.85 1.52 0.13
C LEU A 79 -6.02 2.17 1.51
N ASP A 80 -6.43 3.44 1.54
CA ASP A 80 -6.62 4.23 2.76
C ASP A 80 -7.64 3.56 3.71
N GLY A 81 -8.67 2.90 3.17
CA GLY A 81 -9.65 2.14 3.97
C GLY A 81 -9.06 0.92 4.69
N VAL A 82 -8.11 0.22 4.06
CA VAL A 82 -7.36 -0.89 4.69
C VAL A 82 -6.45 -0.35 5.77
N LEU A 83 -5.78 0.78 5.50
CA LEU A 83 -4.91 1.45 6.45
C LEU A 83 -5.67 1.92 7.71
N ASP A 84 -6.86 2.48 7.53
CA ASP A 84 -7.72 2.91 8.63
C ASP A 84 -8.23 1.73 9.45
N GLY A 85 -8.66 0.65 8.81
CA GLY A 85 -9.04 -0.58 9.49
C GLY A 85 -7.89 -1.21 10.27
N LEU A 86 -6.67 -1.16 9.72
CA LEU A 86 -5.45 -1.61 10.40
C LEU A 86 -5.16 -0.76 11.65
N LYS A 87 -5.20 0.56 11.52
CA LYS A 87 -5.02 1.50 12.65
C LYS A 87 -6.12 1.34 13.70
N GLN A 88 -7.36 1.07 13.29
CA GLN A 88 -8.48 0.83 14.20
C GLN A 88 -8.28 -0.47 14.99
N LYS A 89 -7.84 -1.54 14.32
CA LYS A 89 -7.58 -2.84 14.94
C LYS A 89 -6.35 -2.83 15.85
N TYR A 90 -5.36 -2.01 15.52
CA TYR A 90 -4.09 -1.90 16.25
C TYR A 90 -3.81 -0.44 16.62
N PRO A 91 -4.46 0.08 17.68
CA PRO A 91 -4.35 1.48 18.09
C PRO A 91 -2.94 1.87 18.54
N GLU A 92 -2.06 0.91 18.85
CA GLU A 92 -0.64 1.15 19.10
C GLU A 92 0.06 1.82 17.91
N LEU A 93 -0.39 1.55 16.67
CA LEU A 93 0.16 2.15 15.46
C LEU A 93 -0.23 3.63 15.29
N LYS A 94 -1.22 4.13 16.06
CA LYS A 94 -1.61 5.54 16.07
C LYS A 94 -0.72 6.40 16.97
N LYS A 95 0.01 5.78 17.90
CA LYS A 95 0.75 6.49 18.95
C LYS A 95 2.15 6.91 18.54
N GLU A 96 2.70 6.34 17.47
CA GLU A 96 3.97 6.82 16.93
C GLU A 96 3.73 8.10 16.09
N PRO A 97 4.45 9.20 16.35
CA PRO A 97 4.46 10.31 15.43
C PRO A 97 5.07 9.79 14.12
N MET A 98 4.21 9.55 13.13
CA MET A 98 4.64 9.30 11.77
C MET A 98 5.64 10.40 11.40
N PRO A 99 6.86 10.09 10.94
CA PRO A 99 7.71 11.10 10.33
C PRO A 99 6.87 11.73 9.23
N GLN A 100 6.61 13.02 9.37
CA GLN A 100 5.72 13.74 8.46
C GLN A 100 6.23 13.50 7.05
N SER A 101 5.38 12.89 6.23
CA SER A 101 5.57 12.76 4.78
C SER A 101 6.11 14.11 4.29
N GLY A 102 7.37 14.10 3.86
CA GLY A 102 8.06 15.33 3.49
C GLY A 102 7.29 16.06 2.38
N PRO A 103 7.46 17.39 2.26
CA PRO A 103 6.69 18.23 1.33
C PRO A 103 6.70 17.76 -0.14
N ILE A 104 7.67 16.93 -0.52
CA ILE A 104 7.84 16.36 -1.85
C ILE A 104 6.66 15.43 -2.22
N LYS A 105 6.15 14.62 -1.30
CA LYS A 105 5.13 13.59 -1.62
C LYS A 105 3.71 14.19 -1.67
N LYS A 106 3.42 15.17 -0.81
CA LYS A 106 2.18 15.96 -0.88
C LYS A 106 2.02 16.64 -2.24
N ALA A 107 3.10 17.23 -2.77
CA ALA A 107 3.10 17.85 -4.08
C ALA A 107 2.87 16.85 -5.22
N MET A 108 3.39 15.62 -5.14
CA MET A 108 3.13 14.57 -6.14
C MET A 108 1.68 14.05 -6.08
N ARG A 109 1.10 13.90 -4.89
CA ARG A 109 -0.33 13.50 -4.72
C ARG A 109 -1.29 14.59 -5.20
N GLU A 110 -0.97 15.87 -4.97
CA GLU A 110 -1.74 17.01 -5.48
C GLU A 110 -1.65 17.12 -7.02
N ALA A 111 -0.49 16.84 -7.62
CA ALA A 111 -0.33 16.79 -9.08
C ALA A 111 -1.10 15.61 -9.73
N ALA A 112 -1.25 14.48 -9.02
CA ALA A 112 -2.08 13.36 -9.48
C ALA A 112 -3.59 13.64 -9.30
N GLY A 113 -3.98 14.38 -8.26
CA GLY A 113 -5.37 14.81 -8.03
C GLY A 113 -5.92 15.69 -9.15
N THR A 114 -5.09 16.53 -9.79
CA THR A 114 -5.50 17.33 -10.95
C THR A 114 -5.73 16.53 -12.23
N PHE A 115 -5.34 15.25 -12.30
CA PHE A 115 -5.58 14.44 -13.49
C PHE A 115 -6.97 13.79 -13.52
N LEU A 116 -7.62 13.60 -12.35
CA LEU A 116 -9.00 13.09 -12.29
C LEU A 116 -10.06 14.19 -12.48
N ASP A 117 -9.76 15.46 -12.21
CA ASP A 117 -10.70 16.55 -12.52
C ASP A 117 -10.82 16.83 -14.03
N CYS A 118 -9.84 16.42 -14.85
CA CYS A 118 -9.92 16.57 -16.30
C CYS A 118 -10.81 15.51 -16.98
N LEU A 119 -11.10 14.38 -16.32
CA LEU A 119 -12.01 13.36 -16.84
C LEU A 119 -13.48 13.59 -16.46
N SER A 120 -13.80 14.64 -15.69
CA SER A 120 -15.18 15.00 -15.32
C SER A 120 -15.77 16.19 -16.12
N VAL A 121 -15.00 16.80 -17.04
CA VAL A 121 -15.47 17.92 -17.88
C VAL A 121 -15.93 17.48 -19.28
N GLU A 122 -16.31 16.22 -19.50
CA GLU A 122 -17.07 15.86 -20.71
C GLU A 122 -18.23 14.90 -20.39
N ASN A 123 -19.15 15.33 -19.51
CA ASN A 123 -20.50 14.78 -19.52
C ASN A 123 -21.59 15.84 -19.26
N CYS A 124 -21.44 17.01 -19.90
CA CYS A 124 -22.53 17.97 -20.08
C CYS A 124 -22.96 17.97 -21.55
N LYS A 125 -23.75 16.97 -21.95
CA LYS A 125 -24.66 17.00 -23.12
C LYS A 125 -25.49 15.73 -23.08
N ASN A 126 -26.58 15.76 -22.33
CA ASN A 126 -27.87 15.17 -22.71
C ASN A 126 -28.86 15.36 -21.56
N ASP A 127 -29.24 16.62 -21.35
CA ASP A 127 -30.63 16.95 -21.04
C ASP A 127 -30.88 18.41 -21.45
N ILE A 128 -32.09 18.68 -21.97
CA ILE A 128 -32.59 19.93 -22.60
C ILE A 128 -32.26 20.01 -24.12
N MET A 129 -33.14 19.68 -25.07
CA MET A 129 -34.54 20.13 -25.23
C MET A 129 -35.45 19.03 -25.81
N SER A 130 -36.47 18.66 -25.05
CA SER A 130 -37.83 18.60 -25.59
C SER A 130 -38.21 20.00 -26.06
N ILE A 131 -38.44 20.21 -27.37
CA ILE A 131 -39.58 20.92 -27.95
C ILE A 131 -39.87 20.27 -29.31
#